data_AF-A0AAD7K3E2-F1
#
_entry.id   AF-A0AAD7K3E2-F1
#
_cell.length_a   1.000
_cell.length_b   1.000
_cell.length_c   1.000
_cell.angle_alpha   90.00
_cell.angle_beta   90.00
_cell.angle_gamma   90.00
#
_symmetry.space_group_name_H-M   'P 1'
#
loop_
_entity.id
_entity.type
_entity.pdbx_description
1 polymer ?
#
loop_
_entity_poly.entity_id
_entity_poly.type
_entity_poly.pdbx_seq_one_letter_code
_entity_poly.pdbx_strand_id
1 'polypeptide(L)'
;MPSDIGSAASRQKVCAPGLDDVEARLRHGEAGDALSQLRQGLRVRTMTNRFKIRNWTGQRALTRGQGILRQVNIKIHGCKLRYRYTRQALLKLKGHGQWEDQFRVLEESDVRALSDREVREEEQAHDAHLGALGVAVGLAATGAVAMGETNRTLSWIWYAAPTKQTGDKKLHEVIRVEWCKAYSRVNRWREDLVKVEEEMRRTLEFGRYAEAQWKARAEARTTMLADASPIQPEVLEGVRVYALEQAHRERRLREKLEHEWGPMRAKAAAYLRGDDLSTLPDVVVDVDEDQVRWVEARAYTEEEVENDMYQ
;
A
#
# COMPACT_ATOMS: atom_id res chain seq x y z
N MET A 1 13.10 -41.70 15.44
CA MET A 1 14.36 -40.91 15.31
C MET A 1 14.74 -40.36 16.68
N PRO A 2 16.02 -39.97 16.94
CA PRO A 2 16.40 -39.32 18.20
C PRO A 2 15.46 -38.17 18.63
N SER A 3 14.96 -37.36 17.69
CA SER A 3 13.99 -36.27 17.94
C SER A 3 12.60 -36.71 18.45
N ASP A 4 12.23 -37.98 18.31
CA ASP A 4 10.97 -38.52 18.83
C ASP A 4 11.09 -38.95 20.31
N ILE A 5 12.31 -39.01 20.84
CA ILE A 5 12.60 -39.39 22.22
C ILE A 5 12.67 -38.12 23.08
N GLY A 6 11.74 -38.00 24.03
CA GLY A 6 11.47 -36.76 24.76
C GLY A 6 12.61 -36.24 25.66
N SER A 7 13.47 -37.11 26.20
CA SER A 7 14.55 -36.72 27.14
C SER A 7 15.94 -36.96 26.56
N ALA A 8 16.84 -35.97 26.72
CA ALA A 8 18.23 -36.06 26.31
C ALA A 8 18.97 -37.24 26.99
N ALA A 9 18.68 -37.51 28.26
CA ALA A 9 19.24 -38.64 28.99
C ALA A 9 18.77 -39.98 28.43
N SER A 10 17.52 -40.07 27.96
CA SER A 10 17.00 -41.27 27.30
C SER A 10 17.60 -41.46 25.91
N ARG A 11 17.89 -40.36 25.19
CA ARG A 11 18.58 -40.41 23.89
C ARG A 11 19.98 -40.99 24.02
N GLN A 12 20.78 -40.55 24.99
CA GLN A 12 22.13 -41.07 25.22
C GLN A 12 22.16 -42.57 25.59
N LYS A 13 21.08 -43.11 26.18
CA LYS A 13 20.98 -44.53 26.54
C LYS A 13 20.54 -45.43 25.38
N VAL A 14 19.69 -44.92 24.49
CA VAL A 14 19.06 -45.71 23.41
C VAL A 14 19.75 -45.52 22.07
N CYS A 15 20.26 -44.31 21.80
CA CYS A 15 20.88 -43.97 20.52
C CYS A 15 22.40 -44.19 20.56
N ALA A 16 22.97 -44.54 19.40
CA ALA A 16 24.41 -44.55 19.21
C ALA A 16 25.01 -43.14 19.46
N PRO A 17 26.25 -43.04 19.98
CA PRO A 17 26.87 -41.75 20.26
C PRO A 17 26.99 -40.91 18.98
N GLY A 18 26.63 -39.62 19.06
CA GLY A 18 26.67 -38.66 17.95
C GLY A 18 25.52 -38.76 16.93
N LEU A 19 24.57 -39.69 17.11
CA LEU A 19 23.42 -39.82 16.20
C LEU A 19 22.46 -38.62 16.29
N ASP A 20 22.38 -37.98 17.46
CA ASP A 20 21.66 -36.74 17.70
C ASP A 20 22.22 -35.56 16.89
N ASP A 21 23.54 -35.42 16.86
CA ASP A 21 24.21 -34.38 16.05
C ASP A 21 24.02 -34.62 14.55
N VAL A 22 24.11 -35.87 14.11
CA VAL A 22 23.86 -36.25 12.72
C VAL A 22 22.41 -35.95 12.32
N GLU A 23 21.43 -36.33 13.16
CA GLU A 23 20.04 -35.99 12.90
C GLU A 23 19.86 -34.46 12.87
N ALA A 24 20.42 -33.72 13.83
CA ALA A 24 20.25 -32.28 13.90
C ALA A 24 20.81 -31.57 12.64
N ARG A 25 21.92 -32.05 12.08
CA ARG A 25 22.46 -31.57 10.80
C ARG A 25 21.53 -31.88 9.63
N LEU A 26 20.98 -33.09 9.57
CA LEU A 26 20.02 -33.48 8.54
C LEU A 26 18.76 -32.61 8.60
N ARG A 27 18.20 -32.40 9.80
CA ARG A 27 17.00 -31.55 10.00
C ARG A 27 17.24 -30.10 9.60
N HIS A 28 18.45 -29.59 9.83
CA HIS A 28 18.83 -28.25 9.41
C HIS A 28 18.79 -28.10 7.88
N GLY A 29 19.35 -29.07 7.15
CA GLY A 29 19.23 -29.13 5.69
C GLY A 29 17.77 -29.28 5.22
N GLU A 30 17.03 -30.19 5.85
CA GLU A 30 15.62 -30.46 5.52
C GLU A 30 14.74 -29.22 5.71
N ALA A 31 14.99 -28.42 6.75
CA ALA A 31 14.29 -27.14 6.97
C ALA A 31 14.58 -26.13 5.86
N GLY A 32 15.84 -26.01 5.42
CA GLY A 32 16.25 -25.16 4.31
C GLY A 32 15.60 -25.58 2.98
N ASP A 33 15.59 -26.87 2.69
CA ASP A 33 14.96 -27.44 1.49
C ASP A 33 13.44 -27.28 1.52
N ALA A 34 12.81 -27.53 2.67
CA ALA A 34 11.37 -27.34 2.84
C ALA A 34 10.96 -25.89 2.61
N LEU A 35 11.72 -24.92 3.12
CA LEU A 35 11.48 -23.50 2.91
C LEU A 35 11.71 -23.09 1.45
N SER A 36 12.75 -23.64 0.80
CA SER A 36 13.02 -23.40 -0.62
C SER A 36 11.91 -23.94 -1.52
N GLN A 37 11.42 -25.15 -1.23
CA GLN A 37 10.28 -25.74 -1.95
C GLN A 37 8.97 -25.00 -1.67
N LEU A 38 8.77 -24.48 -0.46
CA LEU A 38 7.63 -23.63 -0.12
C LEU A 38 7.64 -22.34 -0.96
N ARG A 39 8.76 -21.62 -1.01
CA ARG A 39 8.94 -20.44 -1.86
C ARG A 39 8.68 -20.77 -3.32
N GLN A 40 9.23 -21.87 -3.82
CA GLN A 40 9.02 -22.32 -5.19
C GLN A 40 7.54 -22.62 -5.48
N GLY A 41 6.85 -23.32 -4.58
CA GLY A 41 5.42 -23.60 -4.68
C GLY A 41 4.59 -22.31 -4.76
N LEU A 42 4.90 -21.33 -3.92
CA LEU A 42 4.25 -20.02 -3.95
C LEU A 42 4.48 -19.29 -5.28
N ARG A 43 5.70 -19.30 -5.83
CA ARG A 43 6.00 -18.73 -7.15
C ARG A 43 5.20 -19.42 -8.26
N VAL A 44 5.16 -20.75 -8.25
CA VAL A 44 4.39 -21.51 -9.24
C VAL A 44 2.90 -21.17 -9.14
N ARG A 45 2.33 -21.09 -7.94
CA ARG A 45 0.93 -20.68 -7.73
C ARG A 45 0.63 -19.32 -8.37
N THR A 46 1.46 -18.32 -8.09
CA THR A 46 1.33 -16.97 -8.67
C THR A 46 1.37 -17.01 -10.20
N MET A 47 2.35 -17.69 -10.78
CA MET A 47 2.49 -17.77 -12.24
C MET A 47 1.35 -18.55 -12.90
N THR A 48 0.88 -19.64 -12.27
CA THR A 48 -0.26 -20.41 -12.76
C THR A 48 -1.56 -19.59 -12.71
N ASN A 49 -1.78 -18.80 -11.66
CA ASN A 49 -2.95 -17.92 -11.59
C ASN A 49 -2.91 -16.83 -12.67
N ARG A 50 -1.76 -16.19 -12.91
CA ARG A 50 -1.63 -15.23 -14.02
C ARG A 50 -1.90 -15.88 -15.38
N PHE A 51 -1.34 -17.06 -15.58
CA PHE A 51 -1.55 -17.82 -16.81
C PHE A 51 -3.02 -18.21 -17.01
N LYS A 52 -3.71 -18.61 -15.93
CA LYS A 52 -5.15 -18.89 -15.90
C LYS A 52 -5.93 -17.69 -16.42
N ILE A 53 -5.76 -16.54 -15.77
CA ILE A 53 -6.53 -15.31 -16.04
C ILE A 53 -6.37 -14.90 -17.50
N ARG A 54 -5.15 -15.02 -18.05
CA ARG A 54 -4.85 -14.60 -19.42
C ARG A 54 -5.26 -15.59 -20.51
N ASN A 55 -5.17 -16.90 -20.25
CA ASN A 55 -5.21 -17.90 -21.33
C ASN A 55 -6.32 -18.96 -21.21
N TRP A 56 -6.88 -19.20 -20.01
CA TRP A 56 -7.89 -20.25 -19.86
C TRP A 56 -9.29 -19.69 -20.14
N THR A 57 -9.77 -19.93 -21.35
CA THR A 57 -11.14 -19.63 -21.77
C THR A 57 -11.97 -20.92 -21.88
N GLY A 58 -13.23 -20.84 -21.48
CA GLY A 58 -14.18 -21.96 -21.53
C GLY A 58 -14.07 -22.97 -20.36
N GLN A 59 -15.16 -23.71 -20.15
CA GLN A 59 -15.37 -24.54 -18.95
C GLN A 59 -14.34 -25.67 -18.78
N ARG A 60 -13.95 -26.36 -19.87
CA ARG A 60 -12.99 -27.48 -19.78
C ARG A 60 -11.59 -27.03 -19.39
N ALA A 61 -11.13 -25.90 -19.92
CA ALA A 61 -9.82 -25.33 -19.59
C ALA A 61 -9.80 -24.85 -18.13
N LEU A 62 -10.90 -24.22 -17.67
CA LEU A 62 -11.06 -23.80 -16.28
C LEU A 62 -10.95 -24.98 -15.31
N THR A 63 -11.66 -26.09 -15.56
CA THR A 63 -11.61 -27.28 -14.68
C THR A 63 -10.22 -27.92 -14.64
N ARG A 64 -9.54 -28.06 -15.79
CA ARG A 64 -8.15 -28.57 -15.83
C ARG A 64 -7.21 -27.66 -15.04
N GLY A 65 -7.40 -26.36 -15.21
CA GLY A 65 -6.64 -25.34 -14.52
C GLY A 65 -6.77 -25.38 -13.00
N GLN A 66 -8.01 -25.55 -12.52
CA GLN A 66 -8.31 -25.75 -11.10
C GLN A 66 -7.63 -27.02 -10.55
N GLY A 67 -7.56 -28.10 -11.34
CA GLY A 67 -6.82 -29.31 -10.96
C GLY A 67 -5.32 -29.04 -10.75
N ILE A 68 -4.69 -28.27 -11.64
CA ILE A 68 -3.28 -27.89 -11.51
C ILE A 68 -3.07 -27.04 -10.25
N LEU A 69 -3.93 -26.05 -10.01
CA LEU A 69 -3.84 -25.19 -8.81
C LEU A 69 -4.01 -25.98 -7.52
N ARG A 70 -4.96 -26.93 -7.48
CA ARG A 70 -5.12 -27.86 -6.35
C ARG A 70 -3.83 -28.63 -6.08
N GLN A 71 -3.19 -29.17 -7.12
CA GLN A 71 -1.95 -29.92 -6.95
C GLN A 71 -0.80 -29.05 -6.41
N VAL A 72 -0.72 -27.80 -6.86
CA VAL A 72 0.26 -26.83 -6.34
C VAL A 72 -0.03 -26.51 -4.86
N ASN A 73 -1.29 -26.29 -4.50
CA ASN A 73 -1.68 -26.02 -3.11
C ASN A 73 -1.40 -27.20 -2.17
N ILE A 74 -1.65 -28.44 -2.61
CA ILE A 74 -1.30 -29.65 -1.85
C ILE A 74 0.22 -29.71 -1.60
N LYS A 75 1.04 -29.41 -2.62
CA LYS A 75 2.50 -29.37 -2.48
C LYS A 75 2.96 -28.29 -1.50
N ILE A 76 2.37 -27.08 -1.57
CA ILE A 76 2.63 -25.98 -0.64
C ILE A 76 2.32 -26.43 0.79
N HIS A 77 1.15 -27.03 1.01
CA HIS A 77 0.75 -27.52 2.32
C HIS A 77 1.69 -28.60 2.85
N GLY A 78 2.09 -29.56 2.01
CA GLY A 78 3.08 -30.58 2.38
C GLY A 78 4.43 -29.98 2.77
N CYS A 79 4.93 -28.99 2.03
CA CYS A 79 6.18 -28.30 2.36
C CYS A 79 6.10 -27.54 3.69
N LYS A 80 4.96 -26.89 3.95
CA LYS A 80 4.68 -26.19 5.22
C LYS A 80 4.67 -27.15 6.40
N LEU A 81 3.98 -28.29 6.30
CA LEU A 81 3.96 -29.31 7.35
C LEU A 81 5.36 -29.85 7.61
N ARG A 82 6.11 -30.18 6.55
CA ARG A 82 7.49 -30.65 6.68
C ARG A 82 8.37 -29.63 7.39
N TYR A 83 8.28 -28.34 7.03
CA TYR A 83 9.01 -27.27 7.71
C TYR A 83 8.68 -27.17 9.21
N ARG A 84 7.39 -27.19 9.56
CA ARG A 84 6.95 -27.13 10.96
C ARG A 84 7.47 -28.34 11.76
N TYR A 85 7.40 -29.53 11.17
CA TYR A 85 7.89 -30.75 11.79
C TYR A 85 9.42 -30.72 11.98
N THR A 86 10.19 -30.33 10.96
CA THR A 86 11.65 -30.26 11.05
C THR A 86 12.11 -29.21 12.06
N ARG A 87 11.43 -28.06 12.13
CA ARG A 87 11.70 -27.03 13.13
C ARG A 87 11.44 -27.56 14.55
N GLN A 88 10.34 -28.27 14.78
CA GLN A 88 10.05 -28.88 16.08
C GLN A 88 11.10 -29.94 16.45
N ALA A 89 11.53 -30.76 15.49
CA ALA A 89 12.60 -31.73 15.71
C ALA A 89 13.94 -31.05 16.07
N LEU A 90 14.31 -29.96 15.37
CA LEU A 90 15.49 -29.16 15.68
C LEU A 90 15.43 -28.59 17.10
N LEU A 91 14.26 -28.07 17.50
CA LEU A 91 14.05 -27.53 18.84
C LEU A 91 14.22 -28.60 19.93
N LYS A 92 13.75 -29.83 19.71
CA LYS A 92 13.93 -30.95 20.65
C LYS A 92 15.39 -31.43 20.77
N LEU A 93 16.15 -31.33 19.68
CA LEU A 93 17.55 -31.79 19.61
C LEU A 93 18.52 -30.74 20.16
N LYS A 94 18.46 -29.50 19.65
CA LYS A 94 19.41 -28.42 19.96
C LYS A 94 18.93 -27.46 21.04
N GLY A 95 17.62 -27.41 21.32
CA GLY A 95 17.04 -26.36 22.15
C GLY A 95 17.02 -25.00 21.44
N HIS A 96 16.75 -23.95 22.21
CA HIS A 96 16.74 -22.58 21.73
C HIS A 96 18.15 -22.09 21.39
N GLY A 97 18.30 -21.33 20.30
CA GLY A 97 19.59 -20.76 19.90
C GLY A 97 19.56 -19.95 18.60
N GLN A 98 20.73 -19.54 18.13
CA GLN A 98 20.91 -18.68 16.94
C GLN A 98 20.35 -19.27 15.64
N TRP A 99 20.10 -20.58 15.59
CA TRP A 99 19.50 -21.22 14.42
C TRP A 99 18.04 -20.78 14.20
N GLU A 100 17.36 -20.26 15.23
CA GLU A 100 15.99 -19.73 15.12
C GLU A 100 15.92 -18.43 14.32
N ASP A 101 17.00 -17.66 14.25
CA ASP A 101 17.07 -16.45 13.43
C ASP A 101 16.90 -16.78 11.94
N GLN A 102 17.45 -17.93 11.54
CA GLN A 102 17.36 -18.47 10.18
C GLN A 102 16.03 -19.22 9.97
N PHE A 103 15.59 -19.98 10.98
CA PHE A 103 14.39 -20.80 10.91
C PHE A 103 13.34 -20.37 11.95
N ARG A 104 12.61 -19.31 11.63
CA ARG A 104 11.55 -18.73 12.46
C ARG A 104 10.30 -19.61 12.48
N VAL A 105 9.42 -19.36 13.45
CA VAL A 105 8.09 -19.99 13.48
C VAL A 105 7.35 -19.59 12.20
N LEU A 106 6.76 -20.57 11.51
CA LEU A 106 6.00 -20.34 10.28
C LEU A 106 4.51 -20.27 10.59
N GLU A 107 3.98 -19.06 10.64
CA GLU A 107 2.55 -18.80 10.82
C GLU A 107 1.78 -18.91 9.50
N GLU A 108 0.45 -19.01 9.58
CA GLU A 108 -0.39 -19.01 8.36
C GLU A 108 -0.23 -17.71 7.57
N SER A 109 -0.13 -16.60 8.30
CA SER A 109 0.11 -15.28 7.75
C SER A 109 1.41 -15.18 6.97
N ASP A 110 2.38 -16.03 7.25
CA ASP A 110 3.68 -15.96 6.60
C ASP A 110 3.69 -16.64 5.24
N VAL A 111 2.72 -17.53 4.96
CA VAL A 111 2.62 -18.30 3.71
C VAL A 111 1.99 -17.45 2.61
N ARG A 112 2.66 -16.35 2.26
CA ARG A 112 2.22 -15.39 1.25
C ARG A 112 3.22 -15.34 0.09
N ALA A 113 2.69 -15.35 -1.13
CA ALA A 113 3.49 -15.12 -2.31
C ALA A 113 3.93 -13.65 -2.42
N LEU A 114 4.95 -13.41 -3.23
CA LEU A 114 5.47 -12.05 -3.42
C LEU A 114 4.54 -11.13 -4.22
N SER A 115 3.66 -11.69 -5.04
CA SER A 115 2.61 -10.95 -5.77
C SER A 115 1.21 -11.42 -5.37
N ASP A 116 1.02 -11.91 -4.14
CA ASP A 116 -0.23 -12.56 -3.70
C ASP A 116 -1.45 -11.63 -3.80
N ARG A 117 -1.27 -10.30 -3.64
CA ARG A 117 -2.35 -9.31 -3.82
C ARG A 117 -2.62 -8.99 -5.29
N GLU A 118 -1.59 -8.67 -6.09
CA GLU A 118 -1.75 -8.40 -7.53
C GLU A 118 -2.51 -9.56 -8.19
N VAL A 119 -2.14 -10.79 -7.84
CA VAL A 119 -2.84 -11.98 -8.32
C VAL A 119 -4.28 -12.08 -7.78
N ARG A 120 -4.53 -11.76 -6.51
CA ARG A 120 -5.90 -11.76 -5.96
C ARG A 120 -6.79 -10.68 -6.58
N GLU A 121 -6.26 -9.49 -6.83
CA GLU A 121 -6.98 -8.40 -7.48
C GLU A 121 -7.28 -8.74 -8.93
N GLU A 122 -6.29 -9.27 -9.65
CA GLU A 122 -6.47 -9.79 -11.00
C GLU A 122 -7.53 -10.92 -11.01
N GLU A 123 -7.52 -11.81 -10.00
CA GLU A 123 -8.54 -12.86 -9.85
C GLU A 123 -9.92 -12.29 -9.53
N GLN A 124 -10.05 -11.37 -8.59
CA GLN A 124 -11.33 -10.74 -8.22
C GLN A 124 -11.92 -9.96 -9.39
N ALA A 125 -11.10 -9.20 -10.12
CA ALA A 125 -11.54 -8.46 -11.29
C ALA A 125 -11.96 -9.42 -12.43
N HIS A 126 -11.22 -10.51 -12.63
CA HIS A 126 -11.55 -11.53 -13.62
C HIS A 126 -12.85 -12.25 -13.26
N ASP A 127 -13.03 -12.65 -12.00
CA ASP A 127 -14.21 -13.34 -11.51
C ASP A 127 -15.44 -12.41 -11.56
N ALA A 128 -15.28 -11.13 -11.23
CA ALA A 128 -16.33 -10.12 -11.38
C ALA A 128 -16.72 -9.91 -12.86
N HIS A 129 -15.73 -9.84 -13.76
CA HIS A 129 -15.98 -9.74 -15.21
C HIS A 129 -16.72 -10.98 -15.74
N LEU A 130 -16.33 -12.18 -15.32
CA LEU A 130 -17.03 -13.41 -15.67
C LEU A 130 -18.46 -13.46 -15.10
N GLY A 131 -18.63 -13.00 -13.86
CA GLY A 131 -19.95 -12.86 -13.23
C GLY A 131 -20.86 -11.89 -13.98
N ALA A 132 -20.33 -10.75 -14.43
CA ALA A 132 -21.06 -9.79 -15.27
C ALA A 132 -21.47 -10.38 -16.63
N LEU A 133 -20.69 -11.32 -17.17
CA LEU A 133 -21.01 -12.07 -18.40
C LEU A 133 -21.93 -13.28 -18.16
N GLY A 134 -22.44 -13.47 -16.93
CA GLY A 134 -23.34 -14.58 -16.60
C GLY A 134 -22.65 -15.96 -16.54
N VAL A 135 -21.32 -16.00 -16.51
CA VAL A 135 -20.55 -17.24 -16.39
C VAL A 135 -20.35 -17.57 -14.92
N ALA A 136 -20.90 -18.72 -14.47
CA ALA A 136 -20.72 -19.18 -13.10
C ALA A 136 -19.24 -19.52 -12.83
N VAL A 137 -18.57 -18.71 -12.01
CA VAL A 137 -17.20 -18.97 -11.53
C VAL A 137 -17.29 -19.62 -10.15
N GLY A 138 -16.58 -20.73 -9.99
CA GLY A 138 -16.60 -21.55 -8.77
C GLY A 138 -16.06 -20.84 -7.53
N LEU A 139 -16.57 -21.27 -6.37
CA LEU A 139 -16.28 -20.83 -5.00
C LEU A 139 -14.93 -20.11 -4.82
N ALA A 140 -15.02 -18.84 -4.44
CA ALA A 140 -13.92 -18.06 -3.93
C ALA A 140 -13.23 -18.80 -2.77
N ALA A 141 -11.92 -19.00 -2.89
CA ALA A 141 -11.10 -19.42 -1.76
C ALA A 141 -11.18 -18.33 -0.68
N THR A 142 -11.60 -18.76 0.50
CA THR A 142 -11.93 -17.95 1.67
C THR A 142 -10.75 -17.10 2.17
N GLY A 143 -11.07 -15.84 2.50
CA GLY A 143 -10.62 -15.23 3.76
C GLY A 143 -9.16 -14.78 3.87
N ALA A 144 -8.69 -13.93 2.97
CA ALA A 144 -7.56 -13.04 3.29
C ALA A 144 -8.05 -11.59 3.24
N VAL A 145 -8.25 -10.99 4.41
CA VAL A 145 -8.53 -9.56 4.59
C VAL A 145 -7.52 -8.76 3.76
N ALA A 146 -8.02 -8.02 2.77
CA ALA A 146 -7.22 -7.14 1.94
C ALA A 146 -6.74 -5.97 2.81
N MET A 147 -5.54 -6.09 3.38
CA MET A 147 -4.86 -4.98 4.01
C MET A 147 -4.46 -3.99 2.91
N GLY A 148 -4.72 -2.70 3.11
CA GLY A 148 -4.28 -1.63 2.22
C GLY A 148 -2.78 -1.73 1.92
N GLU A 149 -2.40 -1.29 0.71
CA GLU A 149 -1.02 -1.39 0.18
C GLU A 149 0.00 -0.65 1.05
N THR A 150 -0.48 0.34 1.81
CA THR A 150 0.28 1.27 2.66
C THR A 150 1.05 0.61 3.80
N ASN A 151 0.60 -0.54 4.33
CA ASN A 151 1.23 -1.23 5.46
C ASN A 151 1.87 -2.59 5.10
N ARG A 152 2.13 -2.84 3.81
CA ARG A 152 2.59 -4.16 3.36
C ARG A 152 4.08 -4.40 3.67
N THR A 153 4.34 -5.31 4.61
CA THR A 153 5.65 -5.93 4.80
C THR A 153 5.70 -7.29 4.10
N LEU A 154 6.81 -7.61 3.42
CA LEU A 154 7.01 -8.92 2.81
C LEU A 154 7.29 -9.96 3.91
N SER A 155 6.72 -11.17 3.74
CA SER A 155 6.91 -12.25 4.72
C SER A 155 8.39 -12.58 4.91
N TRP A 156 8.79 -12.87 6.15
CA TRP A 156 10.18 -13.17 6.52
C TRP A 156 10.77 -14.33 5.70
N ILE A 157 9.91 -15.23 5.20
CA ILE A 157 10.31 -16.33 4.33
C ILE A 157 11.05 -15.85 3.09
N TRP A 158 10.90 -14.59 2.65
CA TRP A 158 11.56 -14.06 1.47
C TRP A 158 12.93 -13.42 1.74
N TYR A 159 13.25 -13.07 3.00
CA TYR A 159 14.51 -12.41 3.36
C TYR A 159 15.47 -13.29 4.17
N ALA A 160 14.97 -14.29 4.89
CA ALA A 160 15.77 -15.21 5.70
C ALA A 160 16.45 -16.32 4.86
N ALA A 161 17.09 -15.96 3.74
CA ALA A 161 17.95 -16.88 3.00
C ALA A 161 19.42 -16.59 3.34
N PRO A 162 20.27 -17.60 3.58
CA PRO A 162 21.66 -17.37 3.91
C PRO A 162 22.34 -16.68 2.71
N THR A 163 22.77 -15.45 2.95
CA THR A 163 23.35 -14.48 2.02
C THR A 163 24.65 -14.95 1.33
N LYS A 164 25.05 -16.22 1.50
CA LYS A 164 26.31 -16.73 0.95
C LYS A 164 26.23 -18.08 0.23
N GLN A 165 25.12 -18.82 0.26
CA GLN A 165 25.11 -20.19 -0.31
C GLN A 165 23.90 -20.59 -1.15
N THR A 166 22.76 -19.92 -1.07
CA THR A 166 21.63 -20.27 -1.94
C THR A 166 21.76 -19.53 -3.28
N GLY A 167 22.40 -20.17 -4.25
CA GLY A 167 22.50 -19.73 -5.65
C GLY A 167 21.15 -19.67 -6.41
N ASP A 168 20.03 -19.42 -5.72
CA ASP A 168 18.73 -19.23 -6.35
C ASP A 168 18.69 -17.83 -7.00
N LYS A 169 19.28 -17.74 -8.20
CA LYS A 169 19.26 -16.54 -9.05
C LYS A 169 17.84 -16.01 -9.26
N LYS A 170 16.84 -16.90 -9.33
CA LYS A 170 15.43 -16.54 -9.51
C LYS A 170 14.87 -15.85 -8.27
N LEU A 171 15.26 -16.27 -7.06
CA LEU A 171 14.88 -15.56 -5.83
C LEU A 171 15.45 -14.15 -5.80
N HIS A 172 16.74 -13.99 -6.14
CA HIS A 172 17.39 -12.68 -6.17
C HIS A 172 16.79 -11.73 -7.20
N GLU A 173 16.45 -12.23 -8.39
CA GLU A 173 15.74 -11.45 -9.41
C GLU A 173 14.38 -10.96 -8.90
N VAL A 174 13.60 -11.88 -8.32
CA VAL A 174 12.27 -11.59 -7.79
C VAL A 174 12.33 -10.58 -6.63
N ILE A 175 13.29 -10.69 -5.72
CA ILE A 175 13.51 -9.70 -4.65
C ILE A 175 13.93 -8.34 -5.23
N ARG A 176 14.78 -8.31 -6.26
CA ARG A 176 15.19 -7.07 -6.94
C ARG A 176 14.00 -6.35 -7.58
N VAL A 177 13.07 -7.08 -8.19
CA VAL A 177 11.84 -6.49 -8.75
C VAL A 177 11.00 -5.82 -7.66
N GLU A 178 10.77 -6.49 -6.52
CA GLU A 178 10.02 -5.87 -5.43
C GLU A 178 10.75 -4.71 -4.78
N TRP A 179 12.07 -4.77 -4.68
CA TRP A 179 12.88 -3.64 -4.25
C TRP A 179 12.70 -2.46 -5.21
N CYS A 180 12.78 -2.67 -6.52
CA CYS A 180 12.54 -1.63 -7.52
C CYS A 180 11.12 -1.03 -7.40
N LYS A 181 10.09 -1.87 -7.15
CA LYS A 181 8.72 -1.40 -6.93
C LYS A 181 8.57 -0.60 -5.63
N ALA A 182 9.23 -1.01 -4.55
CA ALA A 182 9.21 -0.27 -3.29
C ALA A 182 9.98 1.06 -3.42
N TYR A 183 11.12 1.03 -4.11
CA TYR A 183 11.92 2.20 -4.43
C TYR A 183 11.16 3.20 -5.31
N SER A 184 10.48 2.73 -6.35
CA SER A 184 9.66 3.61 -7.20
C SER A 184 8.48 4.22 -6.43
N ARG A 185 7.86 3.47 -5.51
CA ARG A 185 6.84 4.00 -4.60
C ARG A 185 7.38 5.12 -3.70
N VAL A 186 8.56 4.93 -3.11
CA VAL A 186 9.20 5.97 -2.29
C VAL A 186 9.53 7.20 -3.13
N ASN A 187 10.05 7.04 -4.35
CA ASN A 187 10.33 8.16 -5.24
C ASN A 187 9.06 8.90 -5.65
N ARG A 188 8.01 8.17 -6.03
CA ARG A 188 6.70 8.76 -6.35
C ARG A 188 6.13 9.50 -5.15
N TRP A 189 6.17 8.92 -3.95
CA TRP A 189 5.73 9.62 -2.74
C TRP A 189 6.53 10.90 -2.47
N ARG A 190 7.85 10.90 -2.73
CA ARG A 190 8.66 12.11 -2.65
C ARG A 190 8.21 13.17 -3.66
N GLU A 191 7.95 12.79 -4.92
CA GLU A 191 7.42 13.70 -5.93
C GLU A 191 6.04 14.24 -5.55
N ASP A 192 5.16 13.38 -5.07
CA ASP A 192 3.81 13.76 -4.67
C ASP A 192 3.83 14.71 -3.47
N LEU A 193 4.78 14.56 -2.53
CA LEU A 193 4.99 15.52 -1.44
C LEU A 193 5.42 16.91 -1.96
N VAL A 194 6.33 16.97 -2.95
CA VAL A 194 6.74 18.23 -3.57
C VAL A 194 5.55 18.90 -4.27
N LYS A 195 4.72 18.11 -4.98
CA LYS A 195 3.51 18.63 -5.65
C LYS A 195 2.50 19.16 -4.65
N VAL A 196 2.18 18.39 -3.61
CA VAL A 196 1.21 18.79 -2.58
C VAL A 196 1.68 20.05 -1.83
N GLU A 197 2.97 20.15 -1.50
CA GLU A 197 3.51 21.36 -0.89
C GLU A 197 3.33 22.58 -1.80
N GLU A 198 3.62 22.42 -3.09
CA GLU A 198 3.50 23.48 -4.09
C GLU A 198 2.03 23.84 -4.38
N GLU A 199 1.12 22.86 -4.41
CA GLU A 199 -0.33 23.07 -4.52
C GLU A 199 -0.85 23.86 -3.32
N MET A 200 -0.49 23.47 -2.10
CA MET A 200 -0.84 24.21 -0.89
C MET A 200 -0.32 25.65 -0.95
N ARG A 201 0.93 25.86 -1.37
CA ARG A 201 1.51 27.20 -1.54
C ARG A 201 0.73 28.01 -2.57
N ARG A 202 0.41 27.44 -3.73
CA ARG A 202 -0.33 28.11 -4.81
C ARG A 202 -1.74 28.47 -4.40
N THR A 203 -2.45 27.61 -3.66
CA THR A 203 -3.80 27.93 -3.19
C THR A 203 -3.79 29.11 -2.21
N LEU A 204 -2.78 29.22 -1.35
CA LEU A 204 -2.62 30.40 -0.47
C LEU A 204 -2.31 31.68 -1.25
N GLU A 205 -1.47 31.61 -2.28
CA GLU A 205 -1.19 32.75 -3.17
C GLU A 205 -2.39 33.13 -4.03
N PHE A 206 -3.16 32.14 -4.49
CA PHE A 206 -4.42 32.39 -5.20
C PHE A 206 -5.43 33.11 -4.29
N GLY A 207 -5.55 32.71 -3.01
CA GLY A 207 -6.39 33.42 -2.05
C GLY A 207 -5.98 34.90 -1.89
N ARG A 208 -4.68 35.20 -1.88
CA ARG A 208 -4.16 36.60 -1.87
C ARG A 208 -4.54 37.35 -3.14
N TYR A 209 -4.35 36.70 -4.28
CA TYR A 209 -4.72 37.27 -5.57
C TYR A 209 -6.22 37.55 -5.66
N ALA A 210 -7.06 36.58 -5.28
CA ALA A 210 -8.52 36.71 -5.27
C ALA A 210 -9.00 37.82 -4.34
N GLU A 211 -8.43 37.93 -3.12
CA GLU A 211 -8.70 39.04 -2.21
C GLU A 211 -8.37 40.40 -2.87
N ALA A 212 -7.21 40.51 -3.51
CA ALA A 212 -6.79 41.74 -4.18
C ALA A 212 -7.70 42.09 -5.38
N GLN A 213 -8.12 41.09 -6.16
CA GLN A 213 -9.05 41.27 -7.27
C GLN A 213 -10.42 41.78 -6.78
N TRP A 214 -10.95 41.22 -5.69
CA TRP A 214 -12.21 41.69 -5.11
C TRP A 214 -12.12 43.12 -4.57
N LYS A 215 -10.98 43.51 -3.96
CA LYS A 215 -10.72 44.90 -3.55
C LYS A 215 -10.63 45.85 -4.74
N ALA A 216 -9.89 45.48 -5.78
CA ALA A 216 -9.77 46.28 -7.00
C ALA A 216 -11.13 46.46 -7.70
N ARG A 217 -11.98 45.41 -7.71
CA ARG A 217 -13.36 45.49 -8.21
C ARG A 217 -14.23 46.45 -7.38
N ALA A 218 -14.04 46.49 -6.06
CA ALA A 218 -14.74 47.44 -5.18
C ALA A 218 -14.34 48.88 -5.51
N GLU A 219 -13.05 49.13 -5.77
CA GLU A 219 -12.52 50.45 -6.12
C GLU A 219 -12.92 50.89 -7.54
N ALA A 220 -12.77 50.02 -8.54
CA ALA A 220 -13.11 50.31 -9.94
C ALA A 220 -14.60 50.61 -10.15
N ARG A 221 -15.48 49.94 -9.40
CA ARG A 221 -16.92 50.26 -9.40
C ARG A 221 -17.24 51.53 -8.63
N THR A 222 -16.37 51.96 -7.72
CA THR A 222 -16.51 53.28 -7.07
C THR A 222 -16.13 54.41 -8.04
N THR A 223 -15.14 54.19 -8.92
CA THR A 223 -14.65 55.20 -9.88
C THR A 223 -15.48 55.27 -11.17
N MET A 224 -15.81 54.15 -11.82
CA MET A 224 -16.61 54.14 -13.06
C MET A 224 -18.01 54.73 -12.89
N LEU A 225 -18.57 54.68 -11.68
CA LEU A 225 -19.92 55.13 -11.37
C LEU A 225 -19.98 56.56 -10.79
N ALA A 226 -18.82 57.20 -10.57
CA ALA A 226 -18.74 58.64 -10.32
C ALA A 226 -18.96 59.46 -11.61
N ASP A 227 -18.68 58.86 -12.77
CA ASP A 227 -18.77 59.49 -14.11
C ASP A 227 -20.12 59.22 -14.83
N ALA A 228 -20.98 58.34 -14.30
CA ALA A 228 -22.27 57.96 -14.92
C ALA A 228 -23.48 58.34 -14.04
N SER A 229 -24.51 58.94 -14.66
CA SER A 229 -25.80 59.35 -14.07
C SER A 229 -26.65 58.18 -13.51
N PRO A 230 -27.81 58.46 -12.88
CA PRO A 230 -28.09 58.43 -11.45
C PRO A 230 -28.39 57.01 -10.94
N ILE A 231 -27.36 56.18 -10.73
CA ILE A 231 -27.58 54.95 -9.94
C ILE A 231 -27.73 55.38 -8.48
N GLN A 232 -28.79 54.87 -7.82
CA GLN A 232 -29.09 55.20 -6.44
C GLN A 232 -27.86 54.91 -5.55
N PRO A 233 -27.42 55.87 -4.70
CA PRO A 233 -26.21 55.74 -3.89
C PRO A 233 -26.23 54.48 -3.00
N GLU A 234 -27.42 54.03 -2.62
CA GLU A 234 -27.66 52.81 -1.83
C GLU A 234 -27.26 51.53 -2.60
N VAL A 235 -27.48 51.48 -3.92
CA VAL A 235 -27.10 50.34 -4.77
C VAL A 235 -25.59 50.29 -4.96
N LEU A 236 -24.94 51.45 -5.09
CA LEU A 236 -23.48 51.56 -5.20
C LEU A 236 -22.79 51.11 -3.90
N GLU A 237 -23.33 51.54 -2.77
CA GLU A 237 -22.89 51.10 -1.47
C GLU A 237 -23.04 49.58 -1.32
N GLY A 238 -24.19 49.03 -1.71
CA GLY A 238 -24.43 47.58 -1.67
C GLY A 238 -23.44 46.76 -2.49
N VAL A 239 -23.15 47.16 -3.74
CA VAL A 239 -22.19 46.45 -4.61
C VAL A 239 -20.77 46.53 -4.07
N ARG A 240 -20.38 47.69 -3.51
CA ARG A 240 -19.08 47.87 -2.86
C ARG A 240 -18.96 47.01 -1.61
N VAL A 241 -19.98 47.03 -0.75
CA VAL A 241 -20.04 46.22 0.47
C VAL A 241 -19.95 44.74 0.13
N TYR A 242 -20.67 44.27 -0.90
CA TYR A 242 -20.58 42.89 -1.36
C TYR A 242 -19.18 42.50 -1.82
N ALA A 243 -18.53 43.33 -2.65
CA ALA A 243 -17.16 43.05 -3.11
C ALA A 243 -16.15 43.01 -1.95
N LEU A 244 -16.29 43.90 -0.96
CA LEU A 244 -15.48 43.88 0.26
C LEU A 244 -15.77 42.66 1.14
N GLU A 245 -17.02 42.22 1.21
CA GLU A 245 -17.41 40.99 1.90
C GLU A 245 -16.76 39.77 1.25
N GLN A 246 -16.76 39.67 -0.10
CA GLN A 246 -16.07 38.61 -0.82
C GLN A 246 -14.55 38.61 -0.55
N ALA A 247 -13.92 39.78 -0.60
CA ALA A 247 -12.49 39.91 -0.26
C ALA A 247 -12.21 39.41 1.17
N HIS A 248 -13.09 39.75 2.12
CA HIS A 248 -12.98 39.29 3.50
C HIS A 248 -13.20 37.77 3.63
N ARG A 249 -14.12 37.16 2.86
CA ARG A 249 -14.32 35.70 2.84
C ARG A 249 -13.07 34.97 2.32
N GLU A 250 -12.48 35.43 1.21
CA GLU A 250 -11.24 34.84 0.67
C GLU A 250 -10.08 34.93 1.66
N ARG A 251 -9.96 36.07 2.34
CA ARG A 251 -8.96 36.25 3.40
C ARG A 251 -9.14 35.25 4.54
N ARG A 252 -10.37 35.06 5.03
CA ARG A 252 -10.67 34.09 6.10
C ARG A 252 -10.38 32.65 5.67
N LEU A 253 -10.76 32.28 4.44
CA LEU A 253 -10.47 30.95 3.90
C LEU A 253 -8.96 30.70 3.86
N ARG A 254 -8.20 31.65 3.33
CA ARG A 254 -6.73 31.58 3.30
C ARG A 254 -6.13 31.45 4.70
N GLU A 255 -6.57 32.25 5.67
CA GLU A 255 -6.07 32.19 7.05
C GLU A 255 -6.36 30.82 7.70
N LYS A 256 -7.55 30.26 7.44
CA LYS A 256 -7.91 28.91 7.89
C LYS A 256 -7.00 27.85 7.27
N LEU A 257 -6.83 27.87 5.95
CA LEU A 257 -5.97 26.93 5.24
C LEU A 257 -4.50 27.07 5.65
N GLU A 258 -4.00 28.28 5.89
CA GLU A 258 -2.64 28.52 6.37
C GLU A 258 -2.41 27.91 7.76
N HIS A 259 -3.41 28.01 8.65
CA HIS A 259 -3.37 27.39 9.96
C HIS A 259 -3.40 25.86 9.87
N GLU A 260 -4.31 25.29 9.08
CA GLU A 260 -4.48 23.84 8.92
C GLU A 260 -3.27 23.20 8.20
N TRP A 261 -2.74 23.84 7.17
CA TRP A 261 -1.63 23.31 6.37
C TRP A 261 -0.26 23.59 6.96
N GLY A 262 -0.11 24.54 7.89
CA GLY A 262 1.17 24.88 8.52
C GLY A 262 1.94 23.65 9.06
N PRO A 263 1.32 22.81 9.91
CA PRO A 263 1.94 21.58 10.40
C PRO A 263 2.29 20.58 9.29
N MET A 264 1.42 20.42 8.30
CA MET A 264 1.63 19.50 7.17
C MET A 264 2.83 19.91 6.32
N ARG A 265 2.91 21.20 5.98
CA ARG A 265 4.02 21.76 5.20
C ARG A 265 5.34 21.67 5.95
N ALA A 266 5.35 21.89 7.27
CA ALA A 266 6.54 21.70 8.09
C ALA A 266 7.03 20.25 8.06
N LYS A 267 6.12 19.27 8.16
CA LYS A 267 6.42 17.84 8.10
C LYS A 267 6.90 17.39 6.72
N ALA A 268 6.26 17.86 5.65
CA ALA A 268 6.69 17.60 4.28
C ALA A 268 8.11 18.15 4.02
N ALA A 269 8.37 19.39 4.43
CA ALA A 269 9.68 20.02 4.25
C ALA A 269 10.79 19.29 5.04
N ALA A 270 10.50 18.84 6.27
CA ALA A 270 11.43 18.03 7.06
C ALA A 270 11.73 16.68 6.39
N TYR A 271 10.72 15.99 5.88
CA TYR A 271 10.91 14.74 5.14
C TYR A 271 11.78 14.93 3.89
N LEU A 272 11.53 15.99 3.11
CA LEU A 272 12.27 16.28 1.89
C LEU A 272 13.75 16.64 2.17
N ARG A 273 14.05 17.26 3.31
CA ARG A 273 15.44 17.48 3.78
C ARG A 273 16.13 16.23 4.31
N GLY A 274 15.37 15.17 4.62
CA GLY A 274 15.88 13.95 5.23
C GLY A 274 16.02 14.03 6.75
N ASP A 275 15.29 14.95 7.39
CA ASP A 275 15.27 15.11 8.84
C ASP A 275 14.50 13.95 9.51
N ASP A 276 14.78 13.68 10.79
CA ASP A 276 14.05 12.67 11.56
C ASP A 276 12.62 13.16 11.89
N LEU A 277 11.64 12.50 11.27
CA LEU A 277 10.22 12.79 11.41
C LEU A 277 9.65 12.47 12.79
N SER A 278 10.36 11.69 13.62
CA SER A 278 9.91 11.33 14.97
C SER A 278 9.77 12.52 15.93
N THR A 279 10.40 13.64 15.57
CA THR A 279 10.43 14.88 16.36
C THR A 279 9.28 15.84 16.06
N LEU A 280 8.49 15.57 15.02
CA LEU A 280 7.37 16.41 14.61
C LEU A 280 6.03 15.83 15.11
N PRO A 281 5.07 16.68 15.53
CA PRO A 281 3.77 16.21 15.99
C PRO A 281 3.03 15.44 14.90
N ASP A 282 2.27 14.42 15.30
CA ASP A 282 1.37 13.73 14.39
C ASP A 282 0.24 14.66 13.97
N VAL A 283 0.07 14.79 12.65
CA VAL A 283 -0.96 15.64 12.07
C VAL A 283 -2.18 14.78 11.85
N VAL A 284 -3.20 14.96 12.69
CA VAL A 284 -4.53 14.41 12.46
C VAL A 284 -5.28 15.42 11.60
N VAL A 285 -5.67 15.00 10.40
CA VAL A 285 -6.51 15.81 9.52
C VAL A 285 -7.95 15.44 9.82
N ASP A 286 -8.68 16.30 10.52
CA ASP A 286 -10.14 16.23 10.51
C ASP A 286 -10.61 16.74 9.14
N VAL A 287 -10.88 15.79 8.24
CA VAL A 287 -11.51 16.10 6.95
C VAL A 287 -12.98 16.37 7.22
N ASP A 288 -13.29 17.65 7.39
CA ASP A 288 -14.67 18.12 7.50
C ASP A 288 -15.33 18.01 6.12
N GLU A 289 -16.31 17.10 5.96
CA GLU A 289 -16.95 16.77 4.67
C GLU A 289 -17.55 18.00 3.98
N ASP A 290 -17.91 19.03 4.74
CA ASP A 290 -18.41 20.30 4.22
C ASP A 290 -17.34 21.11 3.46
N GLN A 291 -16.05 20.92 3.73
CA GLN A 291 -14.96 21.58 3.00
C GLN A 291 -14.81 21.03 1.56
N VAL A 292 -15.01 19.73 1.36
CA VAL A 292 -14.89 19.10 0.04
C VAL A 292 -16.03 19.55 -0.88
N ARG A 293 -17.25 19.59 -0.36
CA ARG A 293 -18.44 20.06 -1.10
C ARG A 293 -18.35 21.52 -1.57
N TRP A 294 -17.72 22.38 -0.76
CA TRP A 294 -17.58 23.81 -1.11
C TRP A 294 -16.53 24.08 -2.19
N VAL A 295 -15.44 23.31 -2.24
CA VAL A 295 -14.43 23.40 -3.32
C VAL A 295 -15.00 22.88 -4.65
N GLU A 296 -15.77 21.79 -4.60
CA GLU A 296 -16.47 21.27 -5.77
C GLU A 296 -17.53 22.25 -6.32
N ALA A 297 -18.33 22.87 -5.45
CA ALA A 297 -19.31 23.88 -5.85
C ALA A 297 -18.67 25.14 -6.49
N ARG A 298 -17.42 25.47 -6.12
CA ARG A 298 -16.66 26.59 -6.69
C ARG A 298 -16.16 26.29 -8.12
N ALA A 299 -15.74 25.05 -8.39
CA ALA A 299 -15.33 24.65 -9.74
C ALA A 299 -16.49 24.76 -10.75
N TYR A 300 -17.72 24.40 -10.32
CA TYR A 300 -18.91 24.54 -11.15
C TYR A 300 -19.30 26.00 -11.43
N THR A 301 -19.10 26.90 -10.47
CA THR A 301 -19.49 28.32 -10.62
C THR A 301 -18.46 29.14 -11.41
N GLU A 302 -17.18 28.78 -11.39
CA GLU A 302 -16.16 29.40 -12.26
C GLU A 302 -16.35 28.99 -13.74
N GLU A 303 -16.79 27.75 -14.02
CA GLU A 303 -17.09 27.27 -15.38
C GLU A 303 -18.35 27.93 -16.00
N GLU A 304 -19.33 28.30 -15.17
CA GLU A 304 -20.51 29.07 -15.59
C GLU A 304 -20.17 30.55 -15.87
N VAL A 305 -19.33 31.17 -15.04
CA VAL A 305 -18.91 32.57 -15.22
C VAL A 305 -17.95 32.74 -16.40
N GLU A 306 -17.15 31.72 -16.73
CA GLU A 306 -16.27 31.73 -17.90
C GLU A 306 -17.06 31.50 -19.20
N ASN A 307 -18.14 30.70 -19.20
CA ASN A 307 -19.03 30.54 -20.36
C ASN A 307 -19.88 31.78 -20.66
N ASP A 308 -20.33 32.52 -19.64
CA ASP A 308 -21.06 33.79 -19.82
C ASP A 308 -20.17 34.95 -20.31
N MET A 309 -18.84 34.78 -20.33
CA MET A 309 -17.88 35.78 -20.82
C MET A 309 -17.57 35.63 -22.33
N TYR A 310 -17.97 34.52 -22.96
CA TYR A 310 -17.77 34.22 -24.39
C TYR A 310 -19.06 34.22 -25.23
N GLN A 311 -20.19 34.68 -24.68
CA GLN A 311 -21.42 35.04 -25.42
C GLN A 311 -21.67 36.54 -25.37
#